data_AF-A0A9D5HWZ7-F1
#
_entry.id   AF-A0A9D5HWZ7-F1
#
_cell.length_a   1.000
_cell.length_b   1.000
_cell.length_c   1.000
_cell.angle_alpha   90.00
_cell.angle_beta   90.00
_cell.angle_gamma   90.00
#
_symmetry.space_group_name_H-M   'P 1'
#
loop_
_entity.id
_entity.type
_entity.pdbx_description
1 polymer ?
#
loop_
_entity_poly.entity_id
_entity_poly.type
_entity_poly.pdbx_seq_one_letter_code
_entity_poly.pdbx_strand_id
1 'polypeptide(L)'
;MPQKTLVTHISHQDLDTVQRGTEEWDLLEHYLQVCCRSSRSLIQQIWHVNIGSISTAFERRTQDKLVLYCWVDTNELDQNNSIQDVSRRGFKIPSSGMKFTSGNIRLPGVPQASHTGGTPSRNVGSNEASLGVRSNNVFNSDYTPATRRLFEFFLCKVGVGCSVVKNDESEADGDRFPIPPEYDTVFLRNKQINPPSIINSKVAMDSELKANEFNLSSALALSAGVLPQHTFKHEYIIYDSFQVVPEYLIQFEYDSSTPELFAVPWCDECQDSPAILWCQADTARLCDSCDERTHRHNKLVTRHIRIPINQMPRTSGNCPVHTMDSLEEFCTLCHVPMCRLCRPSHTHADEKTPTMIMPISRAYRAQLERHNKPHPCLNSRKMELLEKLESQQLIFNDIRANMFEVEQRIYSILESSITQLQIATESKMNKILCEQLILNQLLQQVEWSEGFLQYLQSILPPADFLFAWLKHCHYREEVFQLCDILTNNEQFFPDSRLVGRVDILSESALKHNKHHKHAKSDLFV
;
A
#
# COMPACT_ATOMS: atom_id res chain seq x y z
N MET A 1 -1.44 -10.27 -39.05
CA MET A 1 -2.62 -9.39 -39.03
C MET A 1 -2.10 -7.99 -38.76
N PRO A 2 -2.32 -7.02 -39.67
CA PRO A 2 -1.35 -5.96 -39.94
C PRO A 2 -1.40 -4.82 -38.93
N GLN A 3 -0.25 -4.14 -38.87
CA GLN A 3 0.05 -2.90 -38.14
C GLN A 3 -1.16 -1.94 -38.13
N LYS A 4 -1.67 -1.63 -36.94
CA LYS A 4 -2.52 -0.45 -36.76
C LYS A 4 -1.62 0.79 -36.79
N THR A 5 -1.73 1.47 -37.91
CA THR A 5 -1.34 2.84 -38.21
C THR A 5 -1.49 3.77 -37.00
N LEU A 6 -0.37 4.33 -36.56
CA LEU A 6 -0.29 5.56 -35.76
C LEU A 6 -0.92 6.69 -36.58
N VAL A 7 -2.17 7.04 -36.30
CA VAL A 7 -2.76 8.31 -36.73
C VAL A 7 -3.68 8.83 -35.64
N THR A 8 -3.20 9.81 -34.89
CA THR A 8 -3.94 11.05 -34.58
C THR A 8 -2.92 12.16 -34.34
N HIS A 9 -2.43 12.77 -35.42
CA HIS A 9 -1.73 14.04 -35.35
C HIS A 9 -2.66 15.08 -34.75
N ILE A 10 -2.26 15.66 -33.61
CA ILE A 10 -2.65 17.03 -33.29
C ILE A 10 -2.03 17.91 -34.37
N SER A 11 -2.80 18.85 -34.93
CA SER A 11 -2.19 20.02 -35.55
C SER A 11 -1.44 20.73 -34.44
N HIS A 12 -0.12 20.53 -34.36
CA HIS A 12 0.81 21.10 -33.36
C HIS A 12 0.82 22.65 -33.31
N GLN A 13 -0.21 23.32 -33.84
CA GLN A 13 -0.38 24.75 -34.00
C GLN A 13 -1.18 25.41 -32.86
N ASP A 14 -1.84 24.64 -31.98
CA ASP A 14 -2.73 25.19 -30.94
C ASP A 14 -2.17 25.09 -29.50
N LEU A 15 -1.00 24.48 -29.29
CA LEU A 15 -0.39 24.33 -27.97
C LEU A 15 0.98 25.01 -27.94
N ASP A 16 1.21 25.81 -26.90
CA ASP A 16 2.48 26.49 -26.69
C ASP A 16 3.58 25.45 -26.36
N THR A 17 4.69 25.50 -27.09
CA THR A 17 5.82 24.58 -26.91
C THR A 17 6.86 25.16 -25.97
N VAL A 18 7.37 24.36 -25.03
CA VAL A 18 8.52 24.75 -24.20
C VAL A 18 9.78 24.72 -25.06
N GLN A 19 10.56 25.81 -25.04
CA GLN A 19 11.79 25.89 -25.81
C GLN A 19 12.91 25.07 -25.16
N ARG A 20 13.67 24.36 -26.00
CA ARG A 20 14.84 23.58 -25.56
C ARG A 20 15.93 24.50 -25.00
N GLY A 21 16.50 24.12 -23.86
CA GLY A 21 17.57 24.87 -23.17
C GLY A 21 17.07 25.96 -22.23
N THR A 22 15.77 25.98 -21.94
CA THR A 22 15.21 26.75 -20.81
C THR A 22 15.40 25.99 -19.50
N GLU A 23 15.44 26.70 -18.37
CA GLU A 23 15.53 26.08 -17.04
C GLU A 23 14.37 25.11 -16.78
N GLU A 24 13.19 25.41 -17.30
CA GLU A 24 12.00 24.56 -17.24
C GLU A 24 12.17 23.23 -17.98
N TRP A 25 12.76 23.27 -19.19
CA TRP A 25 13.08 22.07 -19.95
C TRP A 25 14.00 21.14 -19.16
N ASP A 26 15.09 21.70 -18.63
CA ASP A 26 16.10 20.94 -17.89
C ASP A 26 15.52 20.36 -16.58
N LEU A 27 14.64 21.11 -15.92
CA LEU A 27 13.92 20.66 -14.72
C LEU A 27 12.99 19.47 -15.03
N LEU A 28 12.19 19.56 -16.09
CA LEU A 28 11.25 18.51 -16.50
C LEU A 28 11.99 17.26 -17.00
N GLU A 29 13.09 17.43 -17.73
CA GLU A 29 13.93 16.32 -18.17
C GLU A 29 14.57 15.62 -16.97
N HIS A 30 15.12 16.37 -16.01
CA HIS A 30 15.65 15.80 -14.78
C HIS A 30 14.56 15.07 -13.98
N TYR A 31 13.37 15.66 -13.87
CA TYR A 31 12.25 15.05 -13.17
C TYR A 31 11.79 13.74 -13.83
N LEU A 32 11.66 13.72 -15.16
CA LEU A 32 11.39 12.52 -15.93
C LEU A 32 12.46 11.45 -15.68
N GLN A 33 13.74 11.83 -15.74
CA GLN A 33 14.87 10.93 -15.49
C GLN A 33 14.85 10.33 -14.08
N VAL A 34 14.44 11.09 -13.07
CA VAL A 34 14.25 10.60 -11.69
C VAL A 34 13.10 9.60 -11.62
N CYS A 35 11.98 9.87 -12.30
CA CYS A 35 10.80 9.00 -12.33
C CYS A 35 11.03 7.71 -13.13
N CYS A 36 11.71 7.78 -14.28
CA CYS A 36 12.12 6.64 -15.11
C CYS A 36 13.32 5.89 -14.51
N ARG A 37 14.12 6.56 -13.68
CA ARG A 37 15.42 6.11 -13.15
C ARG A 37 16.38 5.65 -14.26
N SER A 38 16.41 6.41 -15.36
CA SER A 38 17.22 6.06 -16.51
C SER A 38 17.69 7.32 -17.23
N SER A 39 18.99 7.39 -17.53
CA SER A 39 19.57 8.46 -18.33
C SER A 39 19.24 8.32 -19.81
N ARG A 40 18.62 7.19 -20.20
CA ARG A 40 18.22 6.89 -21.57
C ARG A 40 16.91 7.54 -21.96
N SER A 41 16.22 8.15 -20.99
CA SER A 41 14.97 8.88 -21.20
C SER A 41 15.29 10.34 -21.50
N LEU A 42 15.16 10.73 -22.76
CA LEU A 42 15.47 12.08 -23.23
C LEU A 42 14.22 12.71 -23.83
N ILE A 43 13.93 13.94 -23.42
CA ILE A 43 12.75 14.65 -23.91
C ILE A 43 12.97 15.05 -25.36
N GLN A 44 11.96 14.83 -26.20
CA GLN A 44 11.95 15.29 -27.59
C GLN A 44 11.12 16.56 -27.72
N GLN A 45 9.94 16.61 -27.11
CA GLN A 45 9.01 17.73 -27.20
C GLN A 45 8.19 17.87 -25.91
N ILE A 46 7.87 19.12 -25.54
CA ILE A 46 6.99 19.46 -24.41
C ILE A 46 5.98 20.49 -24.89
N TRP A 47 4.71 20.27 -24.58
CA TRP A 47 3.62 21.22 -24.82
C TRP A 47 2.97 21.61 -23.51
N HIS A 48 2.71 22.91 -23.33
CA HIS A 48 1.87 23.40 -22.25
C HIS A 48 0.41 23.08 -22.55
N VAL A 49 -0.28 22.56 -21.54
CA VAL A 49 -1.72 22.38 -21.55
C VAL A 49 -2.32 23.43 -20.62
N ASN A 50 -2.83 24.52 -21.18
CA ASN A 50 -3.42 25.60 -20.40
C ASN A 50 -4.94 25.62 -20.56
N ILE A 51 -5.66 25.28 -19.50
CA ILE A 51 -7.12 25.23 -19.48
C ILE A 51 -7.64 26.13 -18.36
N GLY A 52 -7.78 27.42 -18.66
CA GLY A 52 -8.09 28.45 -17.65
C GLY A 52 -9.35 28.18 -16.83
N SER A 53 -10.39 27.57 -17.40
CA SER A 53 -11.63 27.24 -16.68
C SER A 53 -11.43 26.17 -15.60
N ILE A 54 -10.48 25.24 -15.79
CA ILE A 54 -10.23 24.14 -14.86
C ILE A 54 -9.23 24.58 -13.80
N SER A 55 -8.23 25.38 -14.15
CA SER A 55 -7.23 25.87 -13.19
C SER A 55 -7.87 26.58 -12.00
N THR A 56 -8.84 27.48 -12.25
CA THR A 56 -9.56 28.17 -11.17
C THR A 56 -10.44 27.23 -10.35
N ALA A 57 -11.07 26.23 -10.98
CA ALA A 57 -11.89 25.25 -10.27
C ALA A 57 -11.02 24.32 -9.40
N PHE A 58 -9.86 23.94 -9.91
CA PHE A 58 -8.85 23.14 -9.22
C PHE A 58 -8.32 23.87 -7.99
N GLU A 59 -7.85 25.11 -8.14
CA GLU A 59 -7.34 25.92 -7.02
C GLU A 59 -8.35 26.03 -5.87
N ARG A 60 -9.64 26.23 -6.19
CA ARG A 60 -10.72 26.26 -5.18
C ARG A 60 -10.94 24.90 -4.52
N ARG A 61 -10.87 23.81 -5.29
CA ARG A 61 -11.14 22.44 -4.79
C ARG A 61 -9.97 21.88 -3.97
N THR A 62 -8.74 22.29 -4.29
CA THR A 62 -7.50 21.79 -3.68
C THR A 62 -6.89 22.75 -2.68
N GLN A 63 -7.61 23.81 -2.29
CA GLN A 63 -7.17 24.72 -1.24
C GLN A 63 -6.92 23.92 0.06
N ASP A 64 -5.74 24.12 0.67
CA ASP A 64 -5.25 23.40 1.86
C ASP A 64 -5.08 21.88 1.72
N LYS A 65 -5.05 21.35 0.49
CA LYS A 65 -4.82 19.92 0.22
C LYS A 65 -3.43 19.67 -0.33
N LEU A 66 -2.94 18.44 -0.12
CA LEU A 66 -1.70 17.98 -0.74
C LEU A 66 -1.89 17.87 -2.26
N VAL A 67 -1.08 18.60 -3.02
CA VAL A 67 -1.01 18.52 -4.48
C VAL A 67 0.27 17.82 -4.89
N LEU A 68 0.14 16.80 -5.74
CA LEU A 68 1.25 16.03 -6.27
C LEU A 68 1.29 16.13 -7.80
N TYR A 69 2.49 15.97 -8.35
CA TYR A 69 2.66 15.72 -9.77
C TYR A 69 2.48 14.22 -10.05
N CYS A 70 1.62 13.93 -11.02
CA CYS A 70 1.28 12.58 -11.43
C CYS A 70 1.43 12.42 -12.94
N TRP A 71 1.96 11.28 -13.34
CA TRP A 71 2.14 10.86 -14.72
C TRP A 71 0.98 9.98 -15.16
N VAL A 72 0.49 10.24 -16.38
CA VAL A 72 -0.56 9.46 -17.04
C VAL A 72 -0.08 9.09 -18.45
N ASP A 73 -0.02 7.79 -18.75
CA ASP A 73 0.33 7.30 -20.08
C ASP A 73 -0.82 7.58 -21.04
N THR A 74 -0.54 8.18 -22.21
CA THR A 74 -1.57 8.47 -23.21
C THR A 74 -2.18 7.20 -23.81
N ASN A 75 -1.46 6.07 -23.77
CA ASN A 75 -1.94 4.78 -24.26
C ASN A 75 -2.95 4.12 -23.32
N GLU A 76 -2.97 4.51 -22.04
CA GLU A 76 -3.92 3.98 -21.04
C GLU A 76 -5.22 4.80 -20.98
N LEU A 77 -5.34 5.86 -21.78
CA LEU A 77 -6.55 6.70 -21.83
C LEU A 77 -7.73 5.96 -22.48
N ASP A 78 -8.92 6.20 -21.96
CA ASP A 78 -10.16 5.67 -22.51
C ASP A 78 -10.64 6.47 -23.72
N GLN A 79 -11.65 5.94 -24.44
CA GLN A 79 -12.19 6.58 -25.64
C GLN A 79 -12.76 7.99 -25.38
N ASN A 80 -13.14 8.31 -24.14
CA ASN A 80 -13.65 9.64 -23.80
C ASN A 80 -12.55 10.66 -23.54
N ASN A 81 -11.31 10.23 -23.29
CA ASN A 81 -10.18 11.08 -22.96
C ASN A 81 -9.09 10.96 -24.02
N SER A 82 -9.40 11.30 -25.28
CA SER A 82 -8.35 11.48 -26.28
C SER A 82 -7.40 12.62 -25.87
N ILE A 83 -6.16 12.62 -26.39
CA ILE A 83 -5.18 13.68 -26.10
C ILE A 83 -5.77 15.07 -26.42
N GLN A 84 -6.50 15.19 -27.54
CA GLN A 84 -7.17 16.43 -27.94
C GLN A 84 -8.26 16.86 -26.94
N ASP A 85 -9.06 15.92 -26.46
CA ASP A 85 -10.11 16.20 -25.49
C ASP A 85 -9.51 16.64 -24.17
N VAL A 86 -8.50 15.92 -23.67
CA VAL A 86 -7.81 16.27 -22.42
C VAL A 86 -7.17 17.66 -22.53
N SER A 87 -6.53 17.98 -23.66
CA SER A 87 -5.92 19.30 -23.86
C SER A 87 -6.91 20.45 -23.99
N ARG A 88 -8.16 20.21 -24.42
CA ARG A 88 -9.19 21.27 -24.60
C ARG A 88 -10.10 21.45 -23.39
N ARG A 89 -10.52 20.34 -22.76
CA ARG A 89 -11.55 20.31 -21.70
C ARG A 89 -11.13 19.58 -20.43
N GLY A 90 -9.87 19.12 -20.34
CA GLY A 90 -9.37 18.33 -19.22
C GLY A 90 -9.90 16.90 -19.18
N PHE A 91 -9.54 16.16 -18.14
CA PHE A 91 -9.97 14.77 -17.95
C PHE A 91 -11.46 14.67 -17.63
N LYS A 92 -12.16 13.75 -18.30
CA LYS A 92 -13.48 13.26 -17.88
C LYS A 92 -13.27 11.99 -17.09
N ILE A 93 -13.40 12.09 -15.78
CA ILE A 93 -13.20 10.95 -14.88
C ILE A 93 -14.52 10.16 -14.79
N PRO A 94 -14.50 8.83 -15.01
CA PRO A 94 -15.67 7.98 -14.83
C PRO A 94 -16.02 7.84 -13.34
N SER A 95 -17.27 7.46 -13.03
CA SER A 95 -17.71 7.24 -11.65
C SER A 95 -16.95 6.09 -10.96
N SER A 96 -16.43 5.13 -11.72
CA SER A 96 -15.52 4.09 -11.25
C SER A 96 -14.16 4.63 -10.76
N GLY A 97 -13.81 5.86 -11.15
CA GLY A 97 -12.52 6.51 -10.88
C GLY A 97 -11.47 6.27 -11.95
N MET A 98 -10.43 7.10 -11.97
CA MET A 98 -9.30 7.04 -12.89
C MET A 98 -7.97 7.03 -12.12
N LYS A 99 -7.00 6.26 -12.61
CA LYS A 99 -5.69 6.06 -11.97
C LYS A 99 -4.67 7.13 -12.36
N PHE A 100 -3.95 7.62 -11.37
CA PHE A 100 -2.86 8.60 -11.49
C PHE A 100 -1.63 8.08 -10.74
N THR A 101 -0.45 8.11 -11.38
CA THR A 101 0.78 7.56 -10.79
C THR A 101 1.74 8.69 -10.41
N SER A 102 2.12 8.77 -9.13
CA SER A 102 3.16 9.68 -8.66
C SER A 102 4.46 8.94 -8.35
N GLY A 103 5.59 9.56 -8.68
CA GLY A 103 6.92 8.97 -8.55
C GLY A 103 7.27 8.08 -9.74
N ASN A 104 7.60 6.83 -9.47
CA ASN A 104 8.15 5.91 -10.48
C ASN A 104 7.16 5.49 -11.56
N ILE A 105 7.53 5.70 -12.82
CA ILE A 105 6.73 5.29 -13.99
C ILE A 105 7.27 4.02 -14.63
N ARG A 106 6.37 3.23 -15.22
CA ARG A 106 6.72 1.99 -15.94
C ARG A 106 6.66 2.28 -17.44
N LEU A 107 7.73 1.99 -18.16
CA LEU A 107 7.76 2.10 -19.62
C LEU A 107 7.37 0.76 -20.26
N PRO A 108 6.28 0.70 -21.05
CA PRO A 108 5.84 -0.53 -21.71
C PRO A 108 6.90 -1.17 -22.60
N GLY A 109 7.21 -2.44 -22.34
CA GLY A 109 8.09 -3.27 -23.16
C GLY A 109 9.59 -2.93 -23.10
N VAL A 110 10.02 -2.13 -22.12
CA VAL A 110 11.43 -2.00 -21.73
C VAL A 110 11.70 -3.05 -20.64
N PRO A 111 12.68 -3.96 -20.80
CA PRO A 111 13.03 -4.95 -19.78
C PRO A 111 13.41 -4.23 -18.49
N GLN A 112 12.65 -4.49 -17.42
CA GLN A 112 12.93 -3.93 -16.11
C GLN A 112 13.87 -4.92 -15.41
N ALA A 113 15.03 -4.45 -14.92
CA ALA A 113 15.98 -5.29 -14.21
C ALA A 113 15.35 -5.82 -12.91
N SER A 114 14.76 -7.02 -12.98
CA SER A 114 14.16 -7.69 -11.84
C SER A 114 15.25 -8.35 -11.00
N HIS A 115 15.45 -7.86 -9.78
CA HIS A 115 16.18 -8.60 -8.75
C HIS A 115 15.32 -9.76 -8.23
N THR A 116 15.30 -10.88 -8.95
CA THR A 116 14.96 -12.18 -8.36
C THR A 116 16.24 -13.00 -8.24
N GLY A 117 17.05 -12.68 -7.23
CA GLY A 117 18.11 -13.57 -6.76
C GLY A 117 17.51 -14.77 -6.04
N GLY A 118 16.92 -15.69 -6.79
CA GLY A 118 16.57 -17.02 -6.31
C GLY A 118 17.81 -17.91 -6.43
N THR A 119 18.46 -18.19 -5.32
CA THR A 119 19.50 -19.22 -5.19
C THR A 119 19.00 -20.56 -5.78
N PRO A 120 19.71 -21.19 -6.73
CA PRO A 120 19.39 -22.56 -7.11
C PRO A 120 19.85 -23.48 -5.99
N SER A 121 18.90 -23.98 -5.20
CA SER A 121 19.18 -25.01 -4.21
C SER A 121 19.61 -26.30 -4.94
N ARG A 122 20.90 -26.63 -4.85
CA ARG A 122 21.44 -27.95 -5.21
C ARG A 122 20.93 -28.96 -4.19
N ASN A 123 19.89 -29.72 -4.54
CA ASN A 123 19.60 -30.99 -3.88
C ASN A 123 20.14 -32.15 -4.71
N VAL A 124 20.97 -32.97 -4.05
CA VAL A 124 21.58 -34.20 -4.54
C VAL A 124 20.70 -35.39 -4.13
N GLY A 125 20.43 -36.31 -5.07
CA GLY A 125 19.80 -37.63 -4.89
C GLY A 125 18.27 -37.61 -4.97
N SER A 126 17.55 -38.51 -5.66
CA SER A 126 17.86 -39.81 -6.27
C SER A 126 16.75 -40.21 -7.27
N ASN A 127 17.14 -41.01 -8.26
CA ASN A 127 16.38 -41.67 -9.35
C ASN A 127 14.87 -41.94 -9.15
N GLU A 128 14.07 -41.67 -10.19
CA GLU A 128 13.35 -42.71 -10.96
C GLU A 128 12.74 -42.16 -12.27
N ALA A 129 12.56 -43.07 -13.23
CA ALA A 129 12.43 -42.82 -14.66
C ALA A 129 11.01 -42.46 -15.13
N SER A 130 10.90 -41.56 -16.12
CA SER A 130 9.86 -41.65 -17.16
C SER A 130 10.18 -40.77 -18.37
N LEU A 131 9.89 -41.34 -19.53
CA LEU A 131 10.23 -40.89 -20.87
C LEU A 131 9.39 -39.69 -21.34
N GLY A 132 10.02 -38.85 -22.17
CA GLY A 132 9.35 -38.20 -23.29
C GLY A 132 8.97 -36.74 -23.10
N VAL A 133 9.83 -35.85 -23.60
CA VAL A 133 9.58 -34.81 -24.63
C VAL A 133 10.67 -33.75 -24.46
N ARG A 134 11.63 -33.74 -25.39
CA ARG A 134 12.68 -32.71 -25.50
C ARG A 134 12.01 -31.41 -25.95
N SER A 135 11.83 -30.47 -25.03
CA SER A 135 11.72 -29.05 -25.39
C SER A 135 13.06 -28.39 -25.07
N ASN A 136 13.78 -28.01 -26.12
CA ASN A 136 15.03 -27.25 -26.02
C ASN A 136 14.73 -25.88 -25.40
N ASN A 137 14.95 -25.72 -24.09
CA ASN A 137 15.11 -24.40 -23.50
C ASN A 137 16.51 -23.88 -23.85
N VAL A 138 16.61 -23.35 -25.06
CA VAL A 138 17.65 -22.40 -25.42
C VAL A 138 17.50 -21.22 -24.45
N PHE A 139 18.54 -20.95 -23.67
CA PHE A 139 18.79 -19.63 -23.11
C PHE A 139 18.88 -18.65 -24.29
N ASN A 140 17.73 -18.17 -24.76
CA ASN A 140 17.71 -16.97 -25.58
C ASN A 140 17.95 -15.84 -24.60
N SER A 141 19.20 -15.39 -24.56
CA SER A 141 19.49 -13.98 -24.45
C SER A 141 18.55 -13.26 -25.43
N ASP A 142 17.47 -12.69 -24.92
CA ASP A 142 16.64 -11.76 -25.69
C ASP A 142 17.48 -10.51 -25.95
N TYR A 143 18.35 -10.60 -26.95
CA TYR A 143 18.72 -9.50 -27.81
C TYR A 143 17.43 -9.01 -28.46
N THR A 144 16.63 -8.27 -27.70
CA THR A 144 15.72 -7.31 -28.31
C THR A 144 16.61 -6.29 -29.02
N PRO A 145 16.33 -5.95 -30.29
CA PRO A 145 17.15 -4.98 -31.01
C PRO A 145 17.23 -3.68 -30.21
N ALA A 146 18.29 -2.90 -30.42
CA ALA A 146 18.30 -1.48 -30.11
C ALA A 146 16.99 -0.84 -30.60
N THR A 147 16.00 -0.69 -29.72
CA THR A 147 14.68 -0.15 -30.08
C THR A 147 14.58 1.21 -29.44
N ARG A 148 14.88 2.22 -30.24
CA ARG A 148 14.46 3.59 -29.98
C ARG A 148 12.93 3.60 -29.93
N ARG A 149 12.35 3.99 -28.81
CA ARG A 149 10.90 4.05 -28.60
C ARG A 149 10.50 5.45 -28.18
N LEU A 150 9.36 5.90 -28.69
CA LEU A 150 8.74 7.15 -28.30
C LEU A 150 7.59 6.86 -27.34
N PHE A 151 7.53 7.66 -26.28
CA PHE A 151 6.49 7.61 -25.27
C PHE A 151 5.86 9.00 -25.14
N GLU A 152 4.56 9.03 -24.87
CA GLU A 152 3.79 10.26 -24.68
C GLU A 152 3.06 10.16 -23.35
N PHE A 153 3.29 11.14 -22.48
CA PHE A 153 2.72 11.16 -21.13
C PHE A 153 2.17 12.55 -20.82
N PHE A 154 1.06 12.60 -20.09
CA PHE A 154 0.62 13.81 -19.43
C PHE A 154 1.27 13.92 -18.05
N LEU A 155 1.81 15.10 -17.75
CA LEU A 155 2.18 15.50 -16.40
C LEU A 155 1.07 16.39 -15.83
N CYS A 156 0.42 15.90 -14.79
CA CYS A 156 -0.77 16.51 -14.20
C CYS A 156 -0.53 16.92 -12.75
N LYS A 157 -1.09 18.06 -12.36
CA LYS A 157 -1.27 18.41 -10.94
C LYS A 157 -2.53 17.72 -10.43
N VAL A 158 -2.39 16.95 -9.35
CA VAL A 158 -3.48 16.19 -8.75
C VAL A 158 -3.61 16.56 -7.28
N GLY A 159 -4.80 17.02 -6.88
CA GLY A 159 -5.15 17.32 -5.49
C GLY A 159 -5.54 16.05 -4.74
N VAL A 160 -4.57 15.40 -4.11
CA VAL A 160 -4.73 14.10 -3.45
C VAL A 160 -5.46 14.23 -2.11
N GLY A 161 -5.15 15.24 -1.31
CA GLY A 161 -5.80 15.46 -0.01
C GLY A 161 -5.70 14.24 0.91
N CYS A 162 -6.83 13.89 1.57
CA CYS A 162 -6.93 12.70 2.42
C CYS A 162 -7.31 11.47 1.60
N SER A 163 -6.45 10.44 1.58
CA SER A 163 -6.69 9.21 0.81
C SER A 163 -7.14 8.03 1.68
N VAL A 164 -8.13 7.27 1.19
CA VAL A 164 -8.46 5.93 1.73
C VAL A 164 -7.50 4.90 1.14
N VAL A 165 -6.93 4.04 1.97
CA VAL A 165 -6.06 2.96 1.50
C VAL A 165 -6.90 1.75 1.10
N LYS A 166 -6.75 1.28 -0.15
CA LYS A 166 -7.37 0.06 -0.68
C LYS A 166 -6.31 -0.87 -1.28
N ASN A 167 -6.56 -2.18 -1.33
CA ASN A 167 -5.52 -3.13 -1.75
C ASN A 167 -5.47 -3.33 -3.26
N ASP A 168 -6.61 -3.30 -3.92
CA ASP A 168 -6.75 -3.64 -5.33
C ASP A 168 -7.74 -2.68 -6.04
N GLU A 169 -7.62 -2.54 -7.36
CA GLU A 169 -8.45 -1.62 -8.17
C GLU A 169 -9.96 -1.97 -8.09
N SER A 170 -10.31 -3.25 -7.90
CA SER A 170 -11.69 -3.71 -7.76
C SER A 170 -12.37 -3.22 -6.47
N GLU A 171 -11.62 -3.10 -5.38
CA GLU A 171 -12.12 -2.51 -4.13
C GLU A 171 -12.30 -1.00 -4.29
N ALA A 172 -11.52 -0.38 -5.17
CA ALA A 172 -11.53 1.03 -5.47
C ALA A 172 -12.56 1.44 -6.53
N ASP A 173 -13.37 0.53 -7.04
CA ASP A 173 -14.44 0.88 -7.96
C ASP A 173 -15.51 1.75 -7.26
N GLY A 174 -15.61 3.01 -7.69
CA GLY A 174 -16.52 4.01 -7.11
C GLY A 174 -18.00 3.67 -7.28
N ASP A 175 -18.35 2.87 -8.29
CA ASP A 175 -19.73 2.43 -8.52
C ASP A 175 -20.16 1.36 -7.50
N ARG A 176 -19.22 0.55 -7.03
CA ARG A 176 -19.47 -0.48 -6.01
C ARG A 176 -19.29 0.04 -4.59
N PHE A 177 -18.30 0.89 -4.39
CA PHE A 177 -17.87 1.35 -3.07
C PHE A 177 -17.62 2.86 -3.08
N PRO A 178 -18.66 3.68 -2.82
CA PRO A 178 -18.49 5.11 -2.72
C PRO A 178 -17.55 5.46 -1.57
N ILE A 179 -16.70 6.45 -1.79
CA ILE A 179 -15.76 6.91 -0.77
C ILE A 179 -16.53 7.71 0.29
N PRO A 180 -16.20 7.56 1.60
CA PRO A 180 -16.78 8.41 2.63
C PRO A 180 -16.44 9.90 2.40
N PRO A 181 -17.32 10.84 2.79
CA PRO A 181 -17.17 12.28 2.50
C PRO A 181 -15.94 12.94 3.16
N GLU A 182 -15.34 12.26 4.13
CA GLU A 182 -14.13 12.70 4.84
C GLU A 182 -12.85 12.50 4.01
N TYR A 183 -12.92 11.69 2.96
CA TYR A 183 -11.78 11.37 2.10
C TYR A 183 -12.00 11.91 0.69
N ASP A 184 -10.89 12.33 0.07
CA ASP A 184 -10.87 12.96 -1.24
C ASP A 184 -10.47 11.98 -2.35
N THR A 185 -9.69 10.95 -2.03
CA THR A 185 -9.07 10.05 -3.02
C THR A 185 -8.89 8.63 -2.47
N VAL A 186 -8.53 7.69 -3.33
CA VAL A 186 -8.10 6.35 -2.93
C VAL A 186 -6.62 6.16 -3.25
N PHE A 187 -5.86 5.63 -2.29
CA PHE A 187 -4.47 5.22 -2.44
C PHE A 187 -4.41 3.69 -2.57
N LEU A 188 -3.82 3.19 -3.65
CA LEU A 188 -3.65 1.76 -3.88
C LEU A 188 -2.39 1.25 -3.17
N ARG A 189 -2.58 0.29 -2.27
CA ARG A 189 -1.49 -0.34 -1.52
C ARG A 189 -0.79 -1.38 -2.38
N ASN A 190 0.38 -1.03 -2.89
CA ASN A 190 1.21 -1.98 -3.63
C ASN A 190 1.82 -3.02 -2.67
N LYS A 191 1.40 -4.30 -2.78
CA LYS A 191 1.86 -5.42 -1.95
C LYS A 191 3.38 -5.67 -1.99
N GLN A 192 4.08 -5.16 -3.03
CA GLN A 192 5.55 -5.24 -3.13
C GLN A 192 6.26 -4.05 -2.45
N ILE A 193 5.53 -2.99 -2.16
CA ILE A 193 5.96 -1.87 -1.32
C ILE A 193 5.49 -2.21 0.08
N ASN A 194 6.22 -3.11 0.75
CA ASN A 194 6.41 -2.85 2.15
C ASN A 194 7.26 -1.56 2.17
N PRO A 195 6.76 -0.39 2.61
CA PRO A 195 7.66 0.42 3.42
C PRO A 195 8.21 -0.57 4.45
N PRO A 196 9.53 -0.62 4.72
CA PRO A 196 10.00 -1.45 5.81
C PRO A 196 9.04 -1.14 6.95
N SER A 197 8.41 -2.19 7.42
CA SER A 197 7.56 -2.12 8.57
C SER A 197 8.41 -1.44 9.64
N ILE A 198 8.21 -0.13 9.82
CA ILE A 198 8.64 0.59 11.03
C ILE A 198 8.05 -0.16 12.25
N ILE A 199 7.01 -0.95 11.98
CA ILE A 199 6.39 -2.04 12.72
C ILE A 199 7.32 -3.27 12.83
N ASN A 200 8.27 -3.24 13.77
CA ASN A 200 8.46 -4.29 14.78
C ASN A 200 9.79 -4.10 15.52
N SER A 201 9.80 -3.19 16.49
CA SER A 201 10.68 -3.32 17.66
C SER A 201 10.31 -2.29 18.71
N LYS A 202 9.43 -2.69 19.63
CA LYS A 202 9.59 -2.46 21.09
C LYS A 202 8.37 -2.92 21.92
N VAL A 203 7.83 -4.11 21.65
CA VAL A 203 7.16 -4.90 22.69
C VAL A 203 7.35 -6.38 22.40
N ALA A 204 8.51 -6.92 22.79
CA ALA A 204 8.67 -8.34 23.11
C ALA A 204 9.95 -8.50 23.92
N MET A 205 9.80 -9.06 25.12
CA MET A 205 10.88 -9.42 26.03
C MET A 205 11.82 -10.44 25.37
N ASP A 206 13.10 -10.30 25.70
CA ASP A 206 14.17 -11.32 25.73
C ASP A 206 14.05 -12.51 24.76
N SER A 207 14.82 -12.47 23.68
CA SER A 207 15.95 -13.40 23.43
C SER A 207 16.36 -13.33 21.95
N GLU A 208 17.67 -13.20 21.74
CA GLU A 208 18.42 -13.57 20.54
C GLU A 208 17.74 -13.36 19.17
N LEU A 209 18.05 -12.25 18.50
CA LEU A 209 18.13 -12.12 17.02
C LEU A 209 18.65 -10.72 16.66
N LYS A 210 19.98 -10.59 16.53
CA LYS A 210 20.61 -9.47 15.83
C LYS A 210 20.56 -9.75 14.33
N ALA A 211 19.45 -9.45 13.68
CA ALA A 211 19.38 -9.27 12.23
C ALA A 211 18.11 -8.52 11.86
N ASN A 212 18.26 -7.50 11.00
CA ASN A 212 17.20 -6.73 10.33
C ASN A 212 16.59 -5.54 11.09
N GLU A 213 17.43 -4.61 11.56
CA GLU A 213 17.07 -3.20 11.38
C GLU A 213 17.25 -2.85 9.90
N PHE A 214 16.15 -2.88 9.13
CA PHE A 214 16.14 -2.52 7.71
C PHE A 214 16.33 -1.00 7.56
N ASN A 215 17.59 -0.57 7.61
CA ASN A 215 17.97 0.82 7.48
C ASN A 215 17.67 1.28 6.04
N LEU A 216 16.67 2.13 5.84
CA LEU A 216 16.31 2.66 4.51
C LEU A 216 17.56 3.26 3.82
N SER A 217 18.43 3.90 4.61
CA SER A 217 19.75 4.41 4.22
C SER A 217 20.69 3.34 3.63
N SER A 218 20.61 2.09 4.11
CA SER A 218 21.42 0.96 3.63
C SER A 218 20.80 0.31 2.38
N ALA A 219 19.46 0.27 2.27
CA ALA A 219 18.79 -0.18 1.05
C ALA A 219 19.04 0.75 -0.15
N LEU A 220 19.16 2.06 0.10
CA LEU A 220 19.60 3.06 -0.88
C LEU A 220 21.05 2.81 -1.37
N ALA A 221 21.90 2.25 -0.51
CA ALA A 221 23.29 1.91 -0.83
C ALA A 221 23.44 0.55 -1.53
N LEU A 222 22.52 -0.38 -1.29
CA LEU A 222 22.51 -1.73 -1.86
C LEU A 222 21.73 -1.83 -3.19
N SER A 223 20.90 -0.85 -3.51
CA SER A 223 20.19 -0.79 -4.78
C SER A 223 21.13 -0.30 -5.88
N ALA A 224 21.25 -1.08 -6.94
CA ALA A 224 22.15 -0.90 -8.07
C ALA A 224 21.89 0.40 -8.87
N GLY A 225 22.08 1.58 -8.27
CA GLY A 225 21.99 2.91 -8.91
C GLY A 225 20.56 3.32 -9.29
N VAL A 226 19.67 2.34 -9.34
CA VAL A 226 18.24 2.44 -9.45
C VAL A 226 17.74 1.92 -8.11
N LEU A 227 17.20 2.82 -7.29
CA LEU A 227 16.36 2.49 -6.13
C LEU A 227 15.54 1.20 -6.39
N PRO A 228 15.21 0.35 -5.40
CA PRO A 228 14.43 -0.87 -5.67
C PRO A 228 13.15 -0.52 -6.45
N GLN A 229 12.80 -1.33 -7.46
CA GLN A 229 11.85 -1.04 -8.56
C GLN A 229 10.48 -0.46 -8.15
N HIS A 230 10.10 -0.60 -6.87
CA HIS A 230 8.84 -0.07 -6.33
C HIS A 230 8.98 0.88 -5.13
N THR A 231 10.19 1.26 -4.71
CA THR A 231 10.38 2.07 -3.49
C THR A 231 9.65 3.43 -3.48
N PHE A 232 9.36 4.00 -4.64
CA PHE A 232 8.67 5.30 -4.72
C PHE A 232 7.64 5.33 -5.85
N LYS A 233 6.75 4.34 -5.89
CA LYS A 233 5.59 4.36 -6.80
C LYS A 233 4.30 4.48 -5.99
N HIS A 234 3.59 5.58 -6.14
CA HIS A 234 2.31 5.82 -5.49
C HIS A 234 1.21 5.89 -6.53
N GLU A 235 0.18 5.08 -6.38
CA GLU A 235 -0.95 5.01 -7.32
C GLU A 235 -2.20 5.51 -6.59
N TYR A 236 -2.83 6.52 -7.19
CA TYR A 236 -4.02 7.17 -6.65
C TYR A 236 -5.18 6.98 -7.64
N ILE A 237 -6.38 6.72 -7.12
CA ILE A 237 -7.61 6.75 -7.90
C ILE A 237 -8.39 8.00 -7.50
N ILE A 238 -8.71 8.78 -8.53
CA ILE A 238 -9.42 10.06 -8.44
C ILE A 238 -10.80 9.89 -9.07
N TYR A 239 -11.81 10.54 -8.49
CA TYR A 239 -13.21 10.43 -8.92
C TYR A 239 -13.79 11.76 -9.39
N ASP A 240 -13.19 12.88 -9.00
CA ASP A 240 -13.62 14.23 -9.37
C ASP A 240 -12.63 14.87 -10.35
N SER A 241 -13.11 15.23 -11.53
CA SER A 241 -12.31 15.88 -12.58
C SER A 241 -11.72 17.22 -12.14
N PHE A 242 -12.36 17.93 -11.19
CA PHE A 242 -11.85 19.21 -10.70
C PHE A 242 -10.63 19.04 -9.77
N GLN A 243 -10.29 17.81 -9.37
CA GLN A 243 -9.06 17.53 -8.61
C GLN A 243 -7.84 17.31 -9.51
N VAL A 244 -7.96 17.45 -10.83
CA VAL A 244 -6.87 17.18 -11.78
C VAL A 244 -6.76 18.30 -12.80
N VAL A 245 -5.53 18.78 -13.02
CA VAL A 245 -5.19 19.69 -14.11
C VAL A 245 -4.03 19.09 -14.91
N PRO A 246 -4.22 18.77 -16.21
CA PRO A 246 -3.10 18.49 -17.09
C PRO A 246 -2.30 19.78 -17.30
N GLU A 247 -0.99 19.73 -17.08
CA GLU A 247 -0.13 20.92 -17.20
C GLU A 247 0.83 20.81 -18.37
N TYR A 248 1.40 19.62 -18.58
CA TYR A 248 2.29 19.35 -19.70
C TYR A 248 1.89 18.07 -20.42
N LEU A 249 2.01 18.09 -21.74
CA LEU A 249 2.13 16.89 -22.56
C LEU A 249 3.61 16.74 -22.91
N ILE A 250 4.20 15.60 -22.56
CA ILE A 250 5.64 15.35 -22.73
C ILE A 250 5.80 14.15 -23.66
N GLN A 251 6.51 14.36 -24.77
CA GLN A 251 6.98 13.30 -25.63
C GLN A 251 8.47 13.10 -25.42
N PHE A 252 8.85 11.89 -25.07
CA PHE A 252 10.24 11.54 -24.83
C PHE A 252 10.60 10.22 -25.48
N GLU A 253 11.89 10.06 -25.69
CA GLU A 253 12.46 8.88 -26.27
C GLU A 253 13.16 8.04 -25.20
N TYR A 254 13.05 6.73 -25.35
CA TYR A 254 13.90 5.77 -24.68
C TYR A 254 14.73 5.02 -25.72
N ASP A 255 16.06 5.13 -25.63
CA ASP A 255 16.98 4.37 -26.49
C ASP A 255 17.75 3.32 -25.69
N SER A 256 17.43 2.04 -25.91
CA SER A 256 18.12 0.93 -25.24
C SER A 256 19.57 0.74 -25.68
N SER A 257 19.99 1.31 -26.81
CA SER A 257 21.36 1.22 -27.32
C SER A 257 22.32 2.18 -26.64
N THR A 258 21.80 3.26 -26.04
CA THR A 258 22.63 4.23 -25.33
C THR A 258 23.14 3.66 -24.00
N PRO A 259 24.37 4.02 -23.58
CA PRO A 259 24.88 3.60 -22.28
C PRO A 259 24.01 4.19 -21.16
N GLU A 260 23.57 3.34 -20.23
CA GLU A 260 22.85 3.78 -19.04
C GLU A 260 23.85 4.40 -18.04
N LEU A 261 23.75 5.70 -17.83
CA LEU A 261 24.67 6.46 -16.99
C LEU A 261 24.30 6.39 -15.50
N PHE A 262 23.04 6.05 -15.17
CA PHE A 262 22.58 5.95 -13.78
C PHE A 262 22.75 4.55 -13.18
N ALA A 263 22.98 3.54 -14.01
CA ALA A 263 23.16 2.17 -13.53
C ALA A 263 24.43 2.04 -12.68
N VAL A 264 24.34 1.29 -11.59
CA VAL A 264 25.55 0.84 -10.90
C VAL A 264 26.29 -0.14 -11.80
N PRO A 265 27.60 0.05 -11.99
CA PRO A 265 28.40 -0.86 -12.78
C PRO A 265 28.43 -2.26 -12.15
N TRP A 266 28.51 -3.29 -12.98
CA TRP A 266 28.74 -4.66 -12.53
C TRP A 266 30.14 -4.81 -11.94
N CYS A 267 30.30 -5.80 -11.06
CA CYS A 267 31.60 -6.19 -10.56
C CYS A 267 32.49 -6.64 -11.72
N ASP A 268 33.70 -6.07 -11.81
CA ASP A 268 34.64 -6.36 -12.88
C ASP A 268 35.18 -7.80 -12.82
N GLU A 269 35.16 -8.42 -11.63
CA GLU A 269 35.69 -9.76 -11.38
C GLU A 269 34.67 -10.87 -11.70
N CYS A 270 33.45 -10.78 -11.14
CA CYS A 270 32.44 -11.82 -11.33
C CYS A 270 31.42 -11.50 -12.42
N GLN A 271 31.23 -10.23 -12.78
CA GLN A 271 30.20 -9.75 -13.72
C GLN A 271 28.74 -10.13 -13.38
N ASP A 272 28.52 -10.84 -12.27
CA ASP A 272 27.23 -11.41 -11.87
C ASP A 272 26.55 -10.62 -10.73
N SER A 273 27.25 -9.67 -10.12
CA SER A 273 26.72 -8.86 -9.02
C SER A 273 27.12 -7.39 -9.15
N PRO A 274 26.29 -6.45 -8.65
CA PRO A 274 26.58 -5.03 -8.72
C PRO A 274 27.82 -4.67 -7.90
N ALA A 275 28.63 -3.74 -8.41
CA ALA A 275 29.77 -3.23 -7.68
C ALA A 275 29.32 -2.26 -6.59
N ILE A 276 29.82 -2.46 -5.37
CA ILE A 276 29.57 -1.58 -4.22
C ILE A 276 30.81 -0.78 -3.83
N LEU A 277 31.99 -1.27 -4.19
CA LEU A 277 33.28 -0.71 -3.83
C LEU A 277 34.12 -0.46 -5.09
N TRP A 278 34.95 0.56 -5.03
CA TRP A 278 36.01 0.81 -6.00
C TRP A 278 37.37 0.76 -5.30
N CYS A 279 38.26 -0.07 -5.82
CA CYS A 279 39.65 -0.15 -5.38
C CYS A 279 40.50 0.77 -6.25
N GLN A 280 41.16 1.75 -5.62
CA GLN A 280 42.00 2.71 -6.34
C GLN A 280 43.27 2.06 -6.92
N ALA A 281 43.87 1.11 -6.19
CA ALA A 281 45.11 0.46 -6.59
C ALA A 281 44.93 -0.49 -7.78
N ASP A 282 43.82 -1.24 -7.78
CA ASP A 282 43.51 -2.23 -8.82
C ASP A 282 42.66 -1.63 -9.95
N THR A 283 42.23 -0.37 -9.81
CA THR A 283 41.28 0.29 -10.73
C THR A 283 40.01 -0.54 -10.99
N ALA A 284 39.61 -1.35 -10.00
CA ALA A 284 38.57 -2.35 -10.14
C ALA A 284 37.32 -2.02 -9.32
N ARG A 285 36.15 -2.30 -9.89
CA ARG A 285 34.83 -2.17 -9.27
C ARG A 285 34.41 -3.55 -8.77
N LEU A 286 34.17 -3.68 -7.46
CA LEU A 286 33.98 -4.98 -6.82
C LEU A 286 32.66 -5.04 -6.05
N CYS A 287 32.04 -6.21 -6.06
CA CYS A 287 31.00 -6.58 -5.11
C CYS A 287 31.64 -7.01 -3.78
N ASP A 288 30.82 -7.15 -2.72
CA ASP A 288 31.31 -7.49 -1.38
C ASP A 288 32.07 -8.83 -1.34
N SER A 289 31.56 -9.84 -2.03
CA SER A 289 32.16 -11.18 -2.05
C SER A 289 33.48 -11.25 -2.84
N CYS A 290 33.58 -10.51 -3.95
CA CYS A 290 34.83 -10.38 -4.70
C CYS A 290 35.84 -9.51 -3.96
N ASP A 291 35.41 -8.45 -3.28
CA ASP A 291 36.27 -7.63 -2.43
C ASP A 291 36.92 -8.47 -1.33
N GLU A 292 36.13 -9.26 -0.62
CA GLU A 292 36.64 -10.11 0.45
C GLU A 292 37.65 -11.14 -0.09
N ARG A 293 37.35 -11.77 -1.23
CA ARG A 293 38.23 -12.75 -1.87
C ARG A 293 39.57 -12.15 -2.30
N THR A 294 39.53 -10.98 -2.94
CA THR A 294 40.72 -10.33 -3.49
C THR A 294 41.53 -9.63 -2.41
N HIS A 295 40.89 -8.87 -1.52
CA HIS A 295 41.58 -8.01 -0.56
C HIS A 295 41.90 -8.68 0.79
N ARG A 296 41.42 -9.90 1.06
CA ARG A 296 41.90 -10.73 2.18
C ARG A 296 42.97 -11.74 1.80
N HIS A 297 43.33 -11.84 0.52
CA HIS A 297 44.28 -12.85 0.04
C HIS A 297 45.71 -12.63 0.56
N ASN A 298 46.18 -11.37 0.69
CA ASN A 298 47.52 -11.05 1.17
C ASN A 298 47.58 -9.68 1.88
N LYS A 299 48.53 -9.51 2.80
CA LYS A 299 48.78 -8.27 3.57
C LYS A 299 49.01 -7.02 2.70
N LEU A 300 49.46 -7.20 1.45
CA LEU A 300 49.66 -6.09 0.51
C LEU A 300 48.32 -5.56 -0.01
N VAL A 301 47.46 -6.45 -0.51
CA VAL A 301 46.14 -6.09 -1.06
C VAL A 301 45.17 -5.61 0.02
N THR A 302 45.30 -6.09 1.27
CA THR A 302 44.48 -5.57 2.38
C THR A 302 44.71 -4.08 2.66
N ARG A 303 45.86 -3.52 2.24
CA ARG A 303 46.18 -2.09 2.38
C ARG A 303 45.62 -1.23 1.24
N HIS A 304 45.01 -1.83 0.21
CA HIS A 304 44.40 -1.07 -0.87
C HIS A 304 43.26 -0.19 -0.32
N ILE A 305 43.26 1.08 -0.74
CA ILE A 305 42.21 2.03 -0.38
C ILE A 305 40.97 1.69 -1.21
N ARG A 306 39.90 1.32 -0.51
CA ARG A 306 38.59 0.99 -1.07
C ARG A 306 37.61 2.06 -0.63
N ILE A 307 36.92 2.65 -1.60
CA ILE A 307 35.88 3.64 -1.35
C ILE A 307 34.56 3.13 -1.91
N PRO A 308 33.41 3.60 -1.38
CA PRO A 308 32.12 3.33 -1.97
C PRO A 308 32.06 3.73 -3.45
N ILE A 309 31.34 2.96 -4.27
CA ILE A 309 31.26 3.15 -5.73
C ILE A 309 30.75 4.55 -6.13
N ASN A 310 29.92 5.19 -5.30
CA ASN A 310 29.42 6.55 -5.52
C ASN A 310 30.48 7.64 -5.33
N GLN A 311 31.60 7.32 -4.67
CA GLN A 311 32.76 8.20 -4.50
C GLN A 311 33.86 7.93 -5.53
N MET A 312 33.65 6.97 -6.45
CA MET A 312 34.57 6.68 -7.54
C MET A 312 34.84 7.95 -8.37
N PRO A 313 36.11 8.32 -8.61
CA PRO A 313 36.44 9.44 -9.47
C PRO A 313 35.87 9.22 -10.88
N ARG A 314 35.01 10.14 -11.33
CA ARG A 314 34.48 10.14 -12.71
C ARG A 314 35.30 11.10 -13.56
N THR A 315 35.48 10.75 -14.84
CA THR A 315 36.07 11.67 -15.81
C THR A 315 35.09 12.81 -16.08
N SER A 316 35.61 13.98 -16.44
CA SER A 316 34.80 15.19 -16.66
C SER A 316 33.94 15.15 -17.94
N GLY A 317 34.02 14.05 -18.70
CA GLY A 317 33.26 13.86 -19.94
C GLY A 317 33.81 14.64 -21.13
N ASN A 318 33.30 14.32 -22.32
CA ASN A 318 33.66 14.97 -23.57
C ASN A 318 32.63 16.05 -23.91
N CYS A 319 33.07 17.09 -24.63
CA CYS A 319 32.17 18.17 -25.04
C CYS A 319 31.13 17.65 -26.05
N PRO A 320 29.84 18.03 -25.92
CA PRO A 320 28.80 17.59 -26.84
C PRO A 320 28.98 18.17 -28.26
N VAL A 321 29.64 19.33 -28.37
CA VAL A 321 29.95 19.97 -29.67
C VAL A 321 31.31 19.50 -30.20
N HIS A 322 32.30 19.37 -29.32
CA HIS A 322 33.66 18.94 -29.65
C HIS A 322 33.92 17.56 -29.04
N THR A 323 33.42 16.51 -29.70
CA THR A 323 33.39 15.13 -29.17
C THR A 323 34.76 14.57 -28.80
N MET A 324 35.85 15.13 -29.35
CA MET A 324 37.23 14.72 -29.07
C MET A 324 37.90 15.48 -27.92
N ASP A 325 37.26 16.53 -27.40
CA ASP A 325 37.82 17.37 -26.35
C ASP A 325 37.10 17.18 -25.01
N SER A 326 37.88 17.05 -23.94
CA SER A 326 37.39 16.97 -22.56
C SER A 326 36.79 18.30 -22.10
N LEU A 327 35.70 18.21 -21.34
CA LEU A 327 35.22 19.32 -20.54
C LEU A 327 36.21 19.51 -19.38
N GLU A 328 36.81 20.69 -19.25
CA GLU A 328 37.83 20.96 -18.22
C GLU A 328 37.47 22.18 -17.37
N GLU A 329 36.67 23.07 -17.92
CA GLU A 329 36.33 24.36 -17.33
C GLU A 329 34.84 24.48 -17.05
N PHE A 330 34.48 25.22 -16.01
CA PHE A 330 33.09 25.45 -15.60
C PHE A 330 32.87 26.94 -15.40
N CYS A 331 31.85 27.49 -16.06
CA CYS A 331 31.41 28.86 -15.85
C CYS A 331 30.41 28.90 -14.68
N THR A 332 30.74 29.63 -13.62
CA THR A 332 29.88 29.73 -12.43
C THR A 332 28.69 30.67 -12.62
N LEU A 333 28.68 31.50 -13.67
CA LEU A 333 27.57 32.39 -14.00
C LEU A 333 26.52 31.70 -14.88
N CYS A 334 26.95 31.00 -15.92
CA CYS A 334 26.04 30.30 -16.84
C CYS A 334 25.70 28.88 -16.38
N HIS A 335 26.42 28.33 -15.40
CA HIS A 335 26.33 26.93 -14.98
C HIS A 335 26.63 25.92 -16.10
N VAL A 336 27.49 26.29 -17.05
CA VAL A 336 27.84 25.45 -18.21
C VAL A 336 29.28 24.94 -18.13
N PRO A 337 29.52 23.63 -18.27
CA PRO A 337 30.85 23.08 -18.46
C PRO A 337 31.33 23.28 -19.91
N MET A 338 32.62 23.56 -20.10
CA MET A 338 33.23 23.92 -21.37
C MET A 338 34.55 23.17 -21.60
N CYS A 339 34.82 22.83 -22.86
CA CYS A 339 36.15 22.40 -23.28
C CYS A 339 37.00 23.62 -23.69
N ARG A 340 38.31 23.38 -23.87
CA ARG A 340 39.27 24.39 -24.33
C ARG A 340 38.86 25.11 -25.63
N LEU A 341 38.11 24.45 -26.51
CA LEU A 341 37.65 25.02 -27.79
C LEU A 341 36.38 25.86 -27.64
N CYS A 342 35.53 25.59 -26.65
CA CYS A 342 34.33 26.38 -26.37
C CYS A 342 34.67 27.68 -25.63
N ARG A 343 35.76 27.70 -24.86
CA ARG A 343 36.15 28.86 -24.04
C ARG A 343 36.19 30.18 -24.84
N PRO A 344 36.87 30.29 -26.00
CA PRO A 344 36.99 31.58 -26.69
C PRO A 344 35.67 32.10 -27.27
N SER A 345 34.68 31.22 -27.48
CA SER A 345 33.36 31.59 -28.00
C SER A 345 32.35 31.86 -26.89
N HIS A 346 32.77 31.78 -25.62
CA HIS A 346 31.90 32.00 -24.47
C HIS A 346 31.94 33.47 -24.03
N THR A 347 30.76 34.05 -23.84
CA THR A 347 30.58 35.48 -23.51
C THR A 347 31.34 35.93 -22.26
N HIS A 348 31.56 35.04 -21.29
CA HIS A 348 32.27 35.33 -20.04
C HIS A 348 33.75 34.94 -20.04
N ALA A 349 34.33 34.63 -21.20
CA ALA A 349 35.75 34.29 -21.29
C ALA A 349 36.68 35.51 -21.32
N ASP A 350 36.19 36.67 -21.80
CA ASP A 350 36.98 37.89 -22.03
C ASP A 350 36.88 38.93 -20.91
N GLU A 351 35.99 38.74 -19.93
CA GLU A 351 35.84 39.68 -18.81
C GLU A 351 37.04 39.55 -17.84
N LYS A 352 37.69 40.68 -17.51
CA LYS A 352 38.90 40.81 -16.67
C LYS A 352 38.72 40.39 -15.20
N THR A 353 37.77 39.51 -14.90
CA THR A 353 37.53 38.92 -13.58
C THR A 353 37.88 37.43 -13.61
N PRO A 354 39.11 37.04 -13.20
CA PRO A 354 39.62 35.66 -13.27
C PRO A 354 38.90 34.67 -12.33
N THR A 355 37.79 35.06 -11.71
CA THR A 355 37.06 34.29 -10.70
C THR A 355 35.81 33.58 -11.24
N MET A 356 35.39 33.85 -12.48
CA MET A 356 34.11 33.35 -13.01
C MET A 356 34.20 31.98 -13.66
N ILE A 357 35.32 31.69 -14.34
CA ILE A 357 35.60 30.38 -14.94
C ILE A 357 36.64 29.66 -14.08
N MET A 358 36.31 28.44 -13.67
CA MET A 358 37.18 27.62 -12.82
C MET A 358 37.28 26.19 -13.34
N PRO A 359 38.32 25.43 -12.98
CA PRO A 359 38.39 24.01 -13.36
C PRO A 359 37.20 23.22 -12.82
N ILE A 360 36.62 22.33 -13.63
CA ILE A 360 35.49 21.46 -13.23
C ILE A 360 35.84 20.67 -11.97
N SER A 361 37.08 20.18 -11.87
CA SER A 361 37.55 19.44 -10.69
C SER A 361 37.40 20.23 -9.38
N ARG A 362 37.64 21.55 -9.42
CA ARG A 362 37.51 22.44 -8.27
C ARG A 362 36.05 22.78 -8.00
N ALA A 363 35.26 23.06 -9.05
CA ALA A 363 33.82 23.33 -8.92
C ALA A 363 33.09 22.12 -8.33
N TYR A 364 33.39 20.93 -8.84
CA TYR A 364 32.84 19.65 -8.40
C TYR A 364 33.16 19.36 -6.92
N ARG A 365 34.42 19.52 -6.50
CA ARG A 365 34.81 19.33 -5.08
C ARG A 365 34.08 20.31 -4.15
N ALA A 366 34.00 21.59 -4.51
CA ALA A 366 33.29 22.59 -3.72
C ALA A 366 31.79 22.26 -3.60
N GLN A 367 31.17 21.75 -4.67
CA GLN A 367 29.77 21.32 -4.65
C GLN A 367 29.57 20.05 -3.81
N LEU A 368 30.48 19.08 -3.87
CA LEU A 368 30.44 17.88 -3.03
C LEU A 368 30.54 18.22 -1.54
N GLU A 369 31.43 19.14 -1.16
CA GLU A 369 31.55 19.60 0.23
C GLU A 369 30.28 20.28 0.75
N ARG A 370 29.56 21.00 -0.12
CA ARG A 370 28.25 21.60 0.19
C ARG A 370 27.16 20.54 0.26
N HIS A 371 27.10 19.63 -0.69
CA HIS A 371 26.13 18.54 -0.77
C HIS A 371 26.22 17.59 0.43
N ASN A 372 27.44 17.23 0.84
CA ASN A 372 27.65 16.30 1.95
C ASN A 372 27.28 16.89 3.33
N LYS A 373 26.99 18.20 3.40
CA LYS A 373 26.40 18.81 4.58
C LYS A 373 24.88 18.75 4.45
N PRO A 374 24.16 18.13 5.41
CA PRO A 374 22.71 18.09 5.35
C PRO A 374 22.16 19.52 5.34
N HIS A 375 21.30 19.83 4.36
CA HIS A 375 20.73 21.15 4.24
C HIS A 375 19.88 21.45 5.49
N PRO A 376 20.15 22.51 6.25
CA PRO A 376 19.53 22.73 7.56
C PRO A 376 18.00 22.83 7.48
N CYS A 377 17.46 23.54 6.48
CA CYS A 377 16.01 23.67 6.30
C CYS A 377 15.34 22.33 5.93
N LEU A 378 15.90 21.56 4.98
CA LEU A 378 15.34 20.27 4.58
C LEU A 378 15.46 19.24 5.71
N ASN A 379 16.57 19.25 6.46
CA ASN A 379 16.74 18.35 7.59
C ASN A 379 15.78 18.71 8.74
N SER A 380 15.59 20.00 9.03
CA SER A 380 14.58 20.45 10.00
C SER A 380 13.18 20.03 9.57
N ARG A 381 12.82 20.22 8.30
CA ARG A 381 11.53 19.78 7.76
C ARG A 381 11.37 18.26 7.80
N LYS A 382 12.43 17.50 7.52
CA LYS A 382 12.45 16.04 7.64
C LYS A 382 12.18 15.61 9.08
N MET A 383 12.81 16.26 10.07
CA MET A 383 12.57 15.95 11.48
C MET A 383 11.14 16.27 11.90
N GLU A 384 10.59 17.41 11.47
CA GLU A 384 9.17 17.75 11.73
C GLU A 384 8.20 16.71 11.14
N LEU A 385 8.49 16.22 9.92
CA LEU A 385 7.68 15.17 9.30
C LEU A 385 7.79 13.84 10.05
N LEU A 386 8.98 13.49 10.53
CA LEU A 386 9.19 12.28 11.33
C LEU A 386 8.43 12.34 12.66
N GLU A 387 8.49 13.47 13.35
CA GLU A 387 7.75 13.70 14.59
C GLU A 387 6.24 13.62 14.37
N LYS A 388 5.73 14.22 13.28
CA LYS A 388 4.31 14.10 12.90
C LYS A 388 3.92 12.66 12.61
N LEU A 389 4.74 11.91 11.88
CA LEU A 389 4.49 10.49 11.60
C LEU A 389 4.43 9.66 12.89
N GLU A 390 5.36 9.89 13.82
CA GLU A 390 5.37 9.22 15.12
C GLU A 390 4.11 9.54 15.93
N SER A 391 3.71 10.82 16.00
CA SER A 391 2.48 11.23 16.69
C SER A 391 1.22 10.58 16.10
N GLN A 392 1.13 10.46 14.77
CA GLN A 392 0.02 9.80 14.10
C GLN A 392 0.00 8.30 14.37
N GLN A 393 1.16 7.65 14.49
CA GLN A 393 1.25 6.24 14.83
C GLN A 393 0.77 5.96 16.25
N LEU A 394 1.08 6.83 17.21
CA LEU A 394 0.57 6.72 18.58
C LEU A 394 -0.95 6.76 18.59
N ILE A 395 -1.55 7.76 17.94
CA ILE A 395 -3.02 7.89 17.84
C ILE A 395 -3.64 6.67 17.16
N PHE A 396 -3.03 6.15 16.09
CA PHE A 396 -3.52 4.95 15.40
C PHE A 396 -3.52 3.72 16.32
N ASN A 397 -2.46 3.53 17.10
CA ASN A 397 -2.36 2.44 18.07
C ASN A 397 -3.41 2.58 19.17
N ASP A 398 -3.64 3.80 19.68
CA ASP A 398 -4.65 4.09 20.69
C ASP A 398 -6.07 3.80 20.18
N ILE A 399 -6.38 4.20 18.94
CA ILE A 399 -7.67 3.89 18.30
C ILE A 399 -7.87 2.38 18.18
N ARG A 400 -6.83 1.65 17.76
CA ARG A 400 -6.88 0.20 17.62
C ARG A 400 -7.06 -0.50 18.98
N ALA A 401 -6.40 -0.01 20.02
CA ALA A 401 -6.56 -0.51 21.39
C ALA A 401 -7.99 -0.28 21.91
N ASN A 402 -8.55 0.92 21.69
CA ASN A 402 -9.93 1.24 22.04
C ASN A 402 -10.92 0.34 21.30
N MET A 403 -10.73 0.11 19.99
CA MET A 403 -11.56 -0.81 19.21
C MET A 403 -11.56 -2.21 19.83
N PHE A 404 -10.38 -2.74 20.19
CA PHE A 404 -10.27 -4.05 20.83
C PHE A 404 -10.95 -4.09 22.20
N GLU A 405 -10.80 -3.03 23.02
CA GLU A 405 -11.46 -2.92 24.32
C GLU A 405 -12.99 -2.90 24.20
N VAL A 406 -13.52 -2.14 23.24
CA VAL A 406 -14.97 -2.08 22.96
C VAL A 406 -15.47 -3.43 22.46
N GLU A 407 -14.74 -4.11 21.59
CA GLU A 407 -15.08 -5.44 21.10
C GLU A 407 -15.16 -6.47 22.25
N GLN A 408 -14.16 -6.49 23.15
CA GLN A 408 -14.17 -7.37 24.31
C GLN A 408 -15.37 -7.11 25.24
N ARG A 409 -15.75 -5.84 25.43
CA ARG A 409 -16.96 -5.48 26.19
C ARG A 409 -18.23 -6.02 25.54
N ILE A 410 -18.33 -5.96 24.21
CA ILE A 410 -19.50 -6.49 23.49
C ILE A 410 -19.62 -8.00 23.70
N TYR A 411 -18.52 -8.75 23.57
CA TYR A 411 -18.53 -10.19 23.80
C TYR A 411 -18.90 -10.55 25.24
N SER A 412 -18.40 -9.81 26.24
CA SER A 412 -18.75 -10.05 27.64
C SER A 412 -20.24 -9.83 27.92
N ILE A 413 -20.85 -8.78 27.35
CA ILE A 413 -22.30 -8.53 27.48
C ILE A 413 -23.10 -9.66 26.82
N LEU A 414 -22.67 -10.10 25.64
CA LEU A 414 -23.32 -11.18 24.89
C LEU A 414 -23.24 -12.51 25.66
N GLU A 415 -22.07 -12.87 26.18
CA GLU A 415 -21.86 -14.07 27.00
C GLU A 415 -22.74 -14.05 28.26
N SER A 416 -22.74 -12.93 28.99
CA SER A 416 -23.59 -12.77 30.19
C SER A 416 -25.08 -12.88 29.85
N SER A 417 -25.53 -12.31 28.73
CA SER A 417 -26.93 -12.38 28.33
C SER A 417 -27.35 -13.80 27.92
N ILE A 418 -26.47 -14.54 27.24
CA ILE A 418 -26.71 -15.94 26.86
C ILE A 418 -26.78 -16.83 28.10
N THR A 419 -25.85 -16.68 29.04
CA THR A 419 -25.87 -17.48 30.28
C THR A 419 -27.14 -17.22 31.11
N GLN A 420 -27.61 -15.98 31.20
CA GLN A 420 -28.88 -15.64 31.85
C GLN A 420 -30.08 -16.30 31.16
N LEU A 421 -30.11 -16.28 29.83
CA LEU A 421 -31.17 -16.95 29.05
C LEU A 421 -31.17 -18.46 29.31
N GLN A 422 -30.00 -19.10 29.32
CA GLN A 422 -29.86 -20.53 29.57
C GLN A 422 -30.36 -20.90 30.97
N ILE A 423 -29.92 -20.19 32.01
CA ILE A 423 -30.33 -20.43 33.40
C ILE A 423 -31.85 -20.25 33.57
N ALA A 424 -32.42 -19.16 33.01
CA ALA A 424 -33.85 -18.90 33.10
C ALA A 424 -34.69 -19.98 32.39
N THR A 425 -34.21 -20.44 31.23
CA THR A 425 -34.88 -21.50 30.45
C THR A 425 -34.81 -22.83 31.18
N GLU A 426 -33.64 -23.20 31.70
CA GLU A 426 -33.43 -24.44 32.44
C GLU A 426 -34.31 -24.48 33.71
N SER A 427 -34.38 -23.37 34.45
CA SER A 427 -35.23 -23.28 35.64
C SER A 427 -36.71 -23.51 35.33
N LYS A 428 -37.24 -22.89 34.26
CA LYS A 428 -38.64 -23.08 33.84
C LYS A 428 -38.88 -24.50 33.31
N MET A 429 -37.96 -25.03 32.51
CA MET A 429 -38.05 -26.39 31.98
C MET A 429 -38.06 -27.44 33.10
N ASN A 430 -37.21 -27.26 34.13
CA ASN A 430 -37.15 -28.17 35.27
C ASN A 430 -38.47 -28.18 36.07
N LYS A 431 -39.13 -27.03 36.24
CA LYS A 431 -40.46 -26.98 36.89
C LYS A 431 -41.52 -27.75 36.09
N ILE A 432 -41.59 -27.53 34.78
CA ILE A 432 -42.52 -28.24 33.89
C ILE A 432 -42.24 -29.74 33.92
N LEU A 433 -40.97 -30.15 33.89
CA LEU A 433 -40.59 -31.55 33.96
C LEU A 433 -41.01 -32.18 35.30
N CYS A 434 -40.82 -31.48 36.42
CA CYS A 434 -41.28 -31.94 37.73
C CYS A 434 -42.79 -32.13 37.78
N GLU A 435 -43.58 -31.17 37.29
CA GLU A 435 -45.04 -31.30 37.20
C GLU A 435 -45.44 -32.48 36.31
N GLN A 436 -44.80 -32.64 35.15
CA GLN A 436 -45.06 -33.76 34.25
C GLN A 436 -44.74 -35.11 34.91
N LEU A 437 -43.63 -35.21 35.66
CA LEU A 437 -43.27 -36.45 36.37
C LEU A 437 -44.30 -36.81 37.44
N ILE A 438 -44.75 -35.82 38.22
CA ILE A 438 -45.76 -36.02 39.26
C ILE A 438 -47.09 -36.46 38.63
N LEU A 439 -47.53 -35.80 37.56
CA LEU A 439 -48.76 -36.16 36.85
C LEU A 439 -48.69 -37.59 36.29
N ASN A 440 -47.54 -37.98 35.71
CA ASN A 440 -47.34 -39.36 35.24
C ASN A 440 -47.37 -40.37 36.39
N GLN A 441 -46.77 -40.05 37.54
CA GLN A 441 -46.79 -40.93 38.70
C GLN A 441 -48.22 -41.14 39.21
N LEU A 442 -49.02 -40.07 39.28
CA LEU A 442 -50.42 -40.15 39.70
C LEU A 442 -51.26 -40.97 38.71
N LEU A 443 -51.07 -40.76 37.41
CA LEU A 443 -51.74 -41.54 36.38
C LEU A 443 -51.42 -43.04 36.52
N GLN A 444 -50.13 -43.38 36.65
CA GLN A 444 -49.71 -44.77 36.86
C GLN A 444 -50.29 -45.36 38.14
N GLN A 445 -50.39 -44.59 39.23
CA GLN A 445 -50.98 -45.05 40.48
C GLN A 445 -52.48 -45.34 40.32
N VAL A 446 -53.21 -44.49 39.61
CA VAL A 446 -54.63 -44.71 39.30
C VAL A 446 -54.78 -45.98 38.44
N GLU A 447 -54.07 -46.06 37.32
CA GLU A 447 -54.12 -47.22 36.41
C GLU A 447 -53.77 -48.53 37.11
N TRP A 448 -52.72 -48.52 37.94
CA TRP A 448 -52.31 -49.69 38.72
C TRP A 448 -53.39 -50.12 39.71
N SER A 449 -53.97 -49.17 40.44
CA SER A 449 -55.02 -49.47 41.43
C SER A 449 -56.27 -50.07 40.79
N GLU A 450 -56.67 -49.54 39.63
CA GLU A 450 -57.81 -50.02 38.85
C GLU A 450 -57.54 -51.39 38.25
N GLY A 451 -56.35 -51.60 37.70
CA GLY A 451 -55.91 -52.91 37.19
C GLY A 451 -55.85 -53.96 38.30
N PHE A 452 -55.38 -53.59 39.50
CA PHE A 452 -55.34 -54.50 40.65
C PHE A 452 -56.76 -54.92 41.09
N LEU A 453 -57.74 -54.01 41.05
CA LEU A 453 -59.13 -54.35 41.35
C LEU A 453 -59.71 -55.36 40.34
N GLN A 454 -59.43 -55.18 39.05
CA GLN A 454 -59.83 -56.14 38.00
C GLN A 454 -59.18 -57.52 38.23
N TYR A 455 -57.91 -57.54 38.63
CA TYR A 455 -57.21 -58.76 39.00
C TYR A 455 -57.88 -59.46 40.20
N LEU A 456 -58.22 -58.72 41.25
CA LEU A 456 -58.93 -59.27 42.42
C LEU A 456 -60.29 -59.86 42.03
N GLN A 457 -61.01 -59.22 41.10
CA GLN A 457 -62.27 -59.76 40.57
C GLN A 457 -62.11 -61.14 39.91
N SER A 458 -60.96 -61.40 39.29
CA SER A 458 -60.70 -62.66 38.58
C SER A 458 -60.32 -63.83 39.50
N ILE A 459 -59.85 -63.54 40.72
CA ILE A 459 -59.26 -64.55 41.62
C ILE A 459 -60.08 -64.78 42.90
N LEU A 460 -60.76 -63.75 43.41
CA LEU A 460 -61.50 -63.86 44.67
C LEU A 460 -62.92 -64.40 44.46
N PRO A 461 -63.47 -65.17 45.42
CA PRO A 461 -64.89 -65.49 45.48
C PRO A 461 -65.76 -64.23 45.62
N PRO A 462 -67.05 -64.27 45.21
CA PRO A 462 -67.91 -63.07 45.19
C PRO A 462 -68.02 -62.34 46.53
N ALA A 463 -68.06 -63.05 47.66
CA ALA A 463 -68.18 -62.45 48.99
C ALA A 463 -66.91 -61.67 49.39
N ASP A 464 -65.72 -62.24 49.14
CA ASP A 464 -64.44 -61.62 49.46
C ASP A 464 -64.14 -60.43 48.53
N PHE A 465 -64.55 -60.53 47.26
CA PHE A 465 -64.45 -59.42 46.31
C PHE A 465 -65.29 -58.21 46.74
N LEU A 466 -66.53 -58.41 47.23
CA LEU A 466 -67.36 -57.31 47.71
C LEU A 466 -66.71 -56.56 48.89
N PHE A 467 -66.01 -57.27 49.76
CA PHE A 467 -65.26 -56.65 50.86
C PHE A 467 -64.03 -55.89 50.37
N ALA A 468 -63.29 -56.45 49.40
CA ALA A 468 -62.16 -55.76 48.77
C ALA A 468 -62.60 -54.52 47.98
N TRP A 469 -63.75 -54.57 47.31
CA TRP A 469 -64.35 -53.45 46.58
C TRP A 469 -64.65 -52.26 47.49
N LEU A 470 -65.28 -52.50 48.66
CA LEU A 470 -65.58 -51.42 49.61
C LEU A 470 -64.31 -50.72 50.11
N LYS A 471 -63.23 -51.47 50.33
CA LYS A 471 -61.91 -50.89 50.66
C LYS A 471 -61.31 -50.09 49.51
N HIS A 472 -61.45 -50.60 48.27
CA HIS A 472 -60.99 -49.89 47.07
C HIS A 472 -61.77 -48.60 46.82
N CYS A 473 -63.08 -48.56 47.10
CA CYS A 473 -63.88 -47.34 47.04
C CYS A 473 -63.32 -46.25 47.98
N HIS A 474 -62.91 -46.62 49.20
CA HIS A 474 -62.29 -45.67 50.11
C HIS A 474 -60.92 -45.19 49.61
N TYR A 475 -60.09 -46.10 49.09
CA TYR A 475 -58.80 -45.76 48.48
C TYR A 475 -58.94 -44.82 47.27
N ARG A 476 -59.97 -45.01 46.43
CA ARG A 476 -60.28 -44.10 45.31
C ARG A 476 -60.55 -42.68 45.78
N GLU A 477 -61.27 -42.51 46.88
CA GLU A 477 -61.55 -41.18 47.45
C GLU A 477 -60.25 -40.50 47.91
N GLU A 478 -59.33 -41.23 48.53
CA GLU A 478 -58.01 -40.69 48.92
C GLU A 478 -57.16 -40.29 47.71
N VAL A 479 -57.10 -41.13 46.67
CA VAL A 479 -56.36 -40.83 45.43
C VAL A 479 -56.97 -39.64 44.70
N PHE A 480 -58.30 -39.55 44.66
CA PHE A 480 -59.01 -38.43 44.04
C PHE A 480 -58.67 -37.09 44.72
N GLN A 481 -58.66 -37.05 46.05
CA GLN A 481 -58.29 -35.85 46.81
C GLN A 481 -56.83 -35.41 46.58
N LEU A 482 -55.91 -36.36 46.41
CA LEU A 482 -54.50 -36.07 46.10
C LEU A 482 -54.34 -35.46 44.70
N CYS A 483 -55.13 -35.90 43.72
CA CYS A 483 -55.12 -35.36 42.37
C CYS A 483 -55.66 -33.91 42.30
N ASP A 484 -56.69 -33.58 43.08
CA ASP A 484 -57.30 -32.24 43.08
C ASP A 484 -56.34 -31.14 43.56
N ILE A 485 -55.44 -31.43 44.51
CA ILE A 485 -54.49 -30.44 45.05
C ILE A 485 -53.50 -29.95 43.98
N LEU A 486 -53.19 -30.77 42.98
CA LEU A 486 -52.16 -30.50 41.97
C LEU A 486 -52.71 -29.85 40.68
N THR A 487 -54.03 -29.70 40.55
CA THR A 487 -54.67 -29.10 39.35
C THR A 487 -54.84 -27.57 39.44
N ASN A 488 -54.40 -26.93 40.53
CA ASN A 488 -54.30 -25.48 40.63
C ASN A 488 -53.12 -24.97 39.77
N ASN A 489 -53.36 -24.86 38.47
CA ASN A 489 -52.34 -24.55 37.48
C ASN A 489 -51.95 -23.05 37.46
N GLU A 490 -50.67 -22.76 37.69
CA GLU A 490 -50.04 -21.62 37.02
C GLU A 490 -49.90 -21.96 35.54
N GLN A 491 -50.44 -21.11 34.64
CA GLN A 491 -50.25 -21.29 33.21
C GLN A 491 -48.83 -20.85 32.82
N PHE A 492 -47.99 -21.80 32.40
CA PHE A 492 -46.65 -21.50 31.90
C PHE A 492 -46.72 -20.98 30.45
N PHE A 493 -46.21 -19.76 30.23
CA PHE A 493 -46.09 -19.17 28.91
C PHE A 493 -44.62 -19.01 28.49
N PRO A 494 -44.29 -19.16 27.21
CA PRO A 494 -42.99 -18.75 26.66
C PRO A 494 -42.95 -17.22 26.59
N ASP A 495 -42.43 -16.60 27.64
CA ASP A 495 -42.47 -15.16 27.89
C ASP A 495 -41.08 -14.50 27.91
N SER A 496 -40.01 -15.27 27.67
CA SER A 496 -38.66 -14.71 27.62
C SER A 496 -38.52 -13.74 26.45
N ARG A 497 -38.15 -12.50 26.77
CA ARG A 497 -37.91 -11.44 25.80
C ARG A 497 -36.60 -10.76 26.13
N LEU A 498 -35.75 -10.61 25.12
CA LEU A 498 -34.53 -9.82 25.23
C LEU A 498 -34.92 -8.33 25.22
N VAL A 499 -34.60 -7.61 26.30
CA VAL A 499 -34.85 -6.17 26.42
C VAL A 499 -33.52 -5.46 26.63
N GLY A 500 -33.08 -4.71 25.62
CA GLY A 500 -31.83 -3.94 25.65
C GLY A 500 -31.36 -3.57 24.25
N ARG A 501 -30.69 -2.42 24.12
CA ARG A 501 -30.08 -1.96 22.86
C ARG A 501 -28.62 -1.59 23.12
N VAL A 502 -27.71 -2.18 22.34
CA VAL A 502 -26.27 -1.84 22.37
C VAL A 502 -26.00 -0.88 21.22
N ASP A 503 -25.74 0.38 21.54
CA ASP A 503 -25.36 1.41 20.57
C ASP A 503 -23.88 1.76 20.75
N ILE A 504 -23.11 1.71 19.67
CA ILE A 504 -21.73 2.19 19.65
C ILE A 504 -21.77 3.68 19.33
N LEU A 505 -21.32 4.51 20.28
CA LEU A 505 -21.29 5.96 20.13
C LEU A 505 -19.85 6.45 20.31
N SER A 506 -19.40 7.31 19.40
CA SER A 506 -18.16 8.04 19.60
C SER A 506 -18.29 9.01 20.78
N GLU A 507 -17.17 9.36 21.41
CA GLU A 507 -17.17 10.30 22.54
C GLU A 507 -17.66 11.70 22.12
N SER A 508 -17.42 12.10 20.87
CA SER A 508 -17.97 13.32 20.28
C SER A 508 -19.50 13.24 20.13
N ALA A 509 -20.03 12.11 19.66
CA ALA A 509 -21.48 11.89 19.59
C ALA A 509 -22.12 11.88 20.99
N LEU A 510 -21.44 11.33 22.00
CA LEU A 510 -21.89 11.34 23.39
C LEU A 510 -21.97 12.76 23.97
N LYS A 511 -20.98 13.62 23.69
CA LYS A 511 -21.00 15.04 24.10
C LYS A 511 -22.16 15.80 23.45
N HIS A 512 -22.38 15.61 22.15
CA HIS A 512 -23.49 16.23 21.43
C HIS A 512 -24.86 15.75 21.94
N ASN A 513 -25.01 14.44 22.24
CA ASN A 513 -26.25 13.88 22.74
C ASN A 513 -26.56 14.35 24.18
N LYS A 514 -25.54 14.57 25.02
CA LYS A 514 -25.70 15.22 26.33
C LYS A 514 -26.20 16.67 26.18
N HIS A 515 -25.62 17.45 25.28
CA HIS A 515 -26.10 18.82 24.99
C HIS A 515 -27.54 18.84 24.47
N HIS A 516 -27.94 17.90 23.61
CA HIS A 516 -29.33 17.80 23.14
C HIS A 516 -30.32 17.37 24.23
N LYS A 517 -29.90 16.51 25.18
CA LYS A 517 -30.74 16.13 26.32
C LYS A 517 -30.94 17.31 27.29
N HIS A 518 -29.91 18.13 27.51
CA HIS A 518 -30.03 19.35 28.32
C HIS A 518 -30.86 20.44 27.63
N ALA A 519 -30.72 20.64 26.31
CA ALA A 519 -31.55 21.59 25.57
C ALA A 519 -33.03 21.19 25.55
N LYS A 520 -33.34 19.88 25.59
CA LYS A 520 -34.73 19.40 25.72
C LYS A 520 -35.29 19.52 27.13
N SER A 521 -34.47 19.50 28.19
CA SER A 521 -34.95 19.73 29.55
C SER A 521 -35.28 21.21 29.82
N ASP A 522 -34.60 22.14 29.12
CA ASP A 522 -34.81 23.59 29.30
C ASP A 522 -35.99 24.14 28.48
N LEU A 523 -36.58 23.33 27.58
CA LEU A 523 -37.80 23.65 26.82
C LEU A 523 -39.10 23.19 27.51
N PHE A 524 -38.99 22.60 28.70
CA PHE A 524 -40.13 22.17 29.53
C PHE A 524 -40.12 22.82 30.93
N VAL A 525 -39.68 24.07 31.02
CA VAL A 525 -39.89 24.94 32.20
C VAL A 525 -40.77 26.11 31.82
#